data_AF-A0A5N7WEA3-F1
#
_entry.id   AF-A0A5N7WEA3-F1
#
_cell.length_a   1.000
_cell.length_b   1.000
_cell.length_c   1.000
_cell.angle_alpha   90.00
_cell.angle_beta   90.00
_cell.angle_gamma   90.00
#
_symmetry.space_group_name_H-M   'P 1'
#
loop_
_entity.id
_entity.type
_entity.pdbx_description
1 polymer ?
#
loop_
_entity_poly.entity_id
_entity_poly.type
_entity_poly.pdbx_seq_one_letter_code
_entity_poly.pdbx_strand_id
1 'polypeptide(L)'
;DPNHMKFFNDGAVNFPYLSDGMWFLTQHKRWGLLKAHPDYLSVAKQINRIDLYQQAASQLKVSVPKDVLRSSKLMDGVVWDGKNPAQYADGFKIKA
;
A
#
# COMPACT_ATOMS: atom_id res chain seq x y z
N ASP A 1 -17.06 18.55 10.01
CA ASP A 1 -16.45 17.29 10.47
C ASP A 1 -14.96 17.31 10.16
N PRO A 2 -14.08 17.25 11.17
CA PRO A 2 -12.63 17.17 10.95
C PRO A 2 -12.19 15.91 10.17
N ASN A 3 -13.02 14.86 10.12
CA ASN A 3 -12.72 13.56 9.50
C ASN A 3 -13.66 13.20 8.34
N HIS A 4 -13.98 14.18 7.48
CA HIS A 4 -14.77 13.91 6.29
C HIS A 4 -14.01 13.02 5.29
N MET A 5 -14.75 12.24 4.50
CA MET A 5 -14.20 11.44 3.41
C MET A 5 -13.50 12.34 2.38
N LYS A 6 -12.29 11.95 1.96
CA LYS A 6 -11.53 12.66 0.93
C LYS A 6 -11.22 11.74 -0.23
N PHE A 7 -11.46 12.22 -1.45
CA PHE A 7 -11.23 11.46 -2.68
C PHE A 7 -9.96 11.88 -3.43
N PHE A 8 -9.34 13.01 -3.04
CA PHE A 8 -8.15 13.57 -3.69
C PHE A 8 -7.07 13.95 -2.67
N ASN A 9 -7.40 14.90 -1.76
CA ASN A 9 -6.48 15.39 -0.72
C ASN A 9 -5.10 15.76 -1.28
N ASP A 10 -5.06 16.67 -2.25
CA ASP A 10 -3.85 17.12 -2.93
C ASP A 10 -3.03 15.97 -3.52
N GLY A 11 -3.71 15.01 -4.14
CA GLY A 11 -3.13 13.80 -4.73
C GLY A 11 -2.78 12.70 -3.73
N ALA A 12 -2.71 12.98 -2.43
CA ALA A 12 -2.28 12.01 -1.42
C ALA A 12 -3.22 10.79 -1.31
N VAL A 13 -4.51 10.92 -1.66
CA VAL A 13 -5.46 9.79 -1.65
C VAL A 13 -5.22 8.85 -2.83
N ASN A 14 -4.93 9.40 -4.02
CA ASN A 14 -4.83 8.62 -5.26
C ASN A 14 -3.40 8.17 -5.57
N PHE A 15 -2.42 8.67 -4.84
CA PHE A 15 -1.03 8.25 -4.99
C PHE A 15 -0.91 6.72 -4.80
N PRO A 16 -0.32 5.98 -5.74
CA PRO A 16 -0.30 4.53 -5.71
C PRO A 16 0.82 4.00 -4.79
N TYR A 17 0.69 4.18 -3.48
CA TYR A 17 1.69 3.76 -2.49
C TYR A 17 2.07 2.27 -2.65
N LEU A 18 3.37 1.99 -2.62
CA LEU A 18 3.88 0.62 -2.67
C LEU A 18 3.43 -0.18 -1.45
N SER A 19 3.28 0.48 -0.29
CA SER A 19 2.76 -0.15 0.93
C SER A 19 1.38 -0.77 0.71
N ASP A 20 0.53 -0.16 -0.11
CA ASP A 20 -0.84 -0.65 -0.33
C ASP A 20 -0.83 -1.86 -1.26
N GLY A 21 -0.05 -1.79 -2.35
CA GLY A 21 0.17 -2.93 -3.25
C GLY A 21 0.76 -4.13 -2.50
N MET A 22 1.77 -3.89 -1.67
CA MET A 22 2.35 -4.92 -0.81
C MET A 22 1.32 -5.47 0.20
N TRP A 23 0.50 -4.63 0.82
CA TRP A 23 -0.55 -5.09 1.74
C TRP A 23 -1.48 -6.09 1.06
N PHE A 24 -1.96 -5.78 -0.15
CA PHE A 24 -2.78 -6.72 -0.91
C PHE A 24 -2.06 -8.05 -1.10
N LEU A 25 -0.80 -8.06 -1.54
CA LEU A 25 -0.02 -9.29 -1.69
C LEU A 25 0.11 -10.07 -0.36
N THR A 26 0.24 -9.40 0.79
CA THR A 26 0.23 -10.09 2.10
C THR A 26 -1.11 -10.78 2.36
N GLN A 27 -2.23 -10.17 2.00
CA GLN A 27 -3.55 -10.78 2.16
C GLN A 27 -3.78 -11.94 1.17
N HIS A 28 -3.25 -11.85 -0.06
CA HIS A 28 -3.27 -12.97 -0.99
C HIS A 28 -2.49 -14.18 -0.44
N LYS A 29 -1.34 -13.95 0.22
CA LYS A 29 -0.59 -15.00 0.91
C LYS A 29 -1.37 -15.55 2.11
N ARG A 30 -1.92 -14.68 2.96
CA ARG A 30 -2.74 -15.04 4.13
C ARG A 30 -3.90 -15.97 3.77
N TRP A 31 -4.56 -15.73 2.64
CA TRP A 31 -5.72 -16.50 2.18
C TRP A 31 -5.37 -17.60 1.18
N GLY A 32 -4.09 -17.91 0.99
CA GLY A 32 -3.64 -19.06 0.18
C GLY A 32 -3.75 -18.89 -1.34
N LEU A 33 -4.04 -17.68 -1.85
CA LEU A 33 -3.98 -17.34 -3.28
C LEU A 33 -2.52 -17.32 -3.77
N LEU A 34 -1.59 -16.87 -2.93
CA LEU A 34 -0.15 -17.05 -3.13
C LEU A 34 0.36 -18.16 -2.21
N LYS A 35 1.08 -19.15 -2.78
CA LYS A 35 1.61 -20.28 -2.00
C LYS A 35 2.87 -19.92 -1.22
N ALA A 36 3.73 -19.10 -1.79
CA ALA A 36 4.97 -18.61 -1.17
C ALA A 36 4.95 -17.09 -1.01
N HIS A 37 5.86 -16.55 -0.20
CA HIS A 37 6.13 -15.12 -0.16
C HIS A 37 6.81 -14.70 -1.46
N PRO A 38 6.22 -13.77 -2.24
CA PRO A 38 6.95 -13.14 -3.32
C PRO A 38 8.00 -12.17 -2.77
N ASP A 39 8.87 -11.66 -3.66
CA ASP A 39 9.51 -10.37 -3.42
C ASP A 39 8.44 -9.27 -3.49
N TYR A 40 7.81 -9.01 -2.35
CA TYR A 40 6.70 -8.08 -2.22
C TYR A 40 7.00 -6.69 -2.81
N LEU A 41 8.20 -6.17 -2.54
CA LEU A 41 8.58 -4.83 -2.99
C LEU A 41 8.81 -4.82 -4.49
N SER A 42 9.51 -5.83 -5.03
CA SER A 42 9.74 -5.94 -6.47
C SER A 42 8.43 -6.08 -7.24
N VAL A 43 7.52 -6.95 -6.79
CA VAL A 43 6.20 -7.12 -7.44
C VAL A 43 5.38 -5.84 -7.35
N ALA A 44 5.34 -5.16 -6.19
CA ALA A 44 4.65 -3.89 -6.06
C ALA A 44 5.22 -2.82 -6.99
N LYS A 45 6.55 -2.74 -7.16
CA LYS A 45 7.18 -1.80 -8.11
C LYS A 45 6.85 -2.08 -9.57
N GLN A 46 6.64 -3.34 -9.95
CA GLN A 46 6.24 -3.71 -11.31
C GLN A 46 4.79 -3.31 -11.63
N ILE A 47 3.91 -3.35 -10.63
CA ILE A 47 2.48 -3.06 -10.78
C ILE A 47 2.21 -1.56 -10.62
N ASN A 48 2.75 -0.95 -9.57
CA ASN A 48 2.47 0.44 -9.20
C ASN A 48 3.31 1.40 -10.06
N ARG A 49 2.69 1.95 -11.11
CA ARG A 49 3.28 2.96 -12.00
C ARG A 49 3.33 4.36 -11.36
N ILE A 50 4.10 4.48 -10.27
CA ILE A 50 4.35 5.74 -9.56
C ILE A 50 4.98 6.78 -10.51
N ASP A 51 5.81 6.34 -11.43
CA ASP A 51 6.44 7.18 -12.46
C ASP A 51 5.40 7.90 -13.32
N LEU A 52 4.37 7.18 -13.78
CA LEU A 52 3.29 7.77 -14.58
C LEU A 52 2.43 8.73 -13.74
N TYR A 53 2.15 8.37 -12.49
CA TYR A 53 1.44 9.26 -11.57
C TYR A 53 2.21 10.57 -11.36
N GLN A 54 3.51 10.49 -11.09
CA GLN A 54 4.37 11.66 -10.87
C GLN A 54 4.44 12.56 -12.11
N GLN A 55 4.52 11.98 -13.31
CA GLN A 55 4.51 12.73 -14.56
C GLN A 55 3.19 13.52 -14.72
N ALA A 56 2.04 12.86 -14.50
CA ALA A 56 0.74 13.52 -14.58
C ALA A 56 0.56 14.58 -13.49
N ALA A 57 0.94 14.27 -12.25
CA ALA A 57 0.85 15.19 -11.11
C ALA A 57 1.69 16.46 -11.35
N SER A 58 2.89 16.32 -11.91
CA SER A 58 3.74 17.47 -12.26
C SER A 58 3.08 18.39 -13.29
N GLN A 59 2.49 17.84 -14.35
CA GLN A 59 1.79 18.63 -15.38
C GLN A 59 0.57 19.36 -14.82
N LEU A 60 -0.14 18.73 -13.89
CA LEU A 60 -1.34 19.27 -13.25
C LEU A 60 -1.04 20.11 -11.99
N LYS A 61 0.24 20.30 -11.64
CA LYS A 61 0.70 21.00 -10.42
C LYS A 61 0.10 20.41 -9.14
N VAL A 62 -0.07 19.09 -9.11
CA VAL A 62 -0.55 18.32 -7.96
C VAL A 62 0.65 17.88 -7.14
N SER A 63 0.55 18.07 -5.81
CA SER A 63 1.57 17.60 -4.87
C SER A 63 1.68 16.08 -4.87
N VAL A 64 2.89 15.58 -4.63
CA VAL A 64 3.16 14.14 -4.51
C VAL A 64 3.73 13.87 -3.11
N PRO A 65 3.30 12.78 -2.43
CA PRO A 65 3.93 12.34 -1.19
C PRO A 65 5.45 12.17 -1.33
N LYS A 66 6.20 12.50 -0.28
CA LYS A 66 7.66 12.32 -0.25
C LYS A 66 8.07 10.85 -0.19
N ASP A 67 7.29 10.06 0.52
CA ASP A 67 7.52 8.63 0.70
C ASP A 67 6.56 7.81 -0.14
N VAL A 68 7.10 6.76 -0.76
CA VAL A 68 6.30 5.80 -1.54
C VAL A 68 5.62 4.73 -0.66
N LEU A 69 5.88 4.78 0.65
CA LEU A 69 5.28 3.92 1.67
C LEU A 69 4.48 4.77 2.64
N ARG A 70 3.35 4.24 3.11
CA ARG A 70 2.58 4.81 4.22
C ARG A 70 2.29 3.77 5.29
N SER A 71 2.07 4.24 6.50
CA SER A 71 1.59 3.42 7.61
C SER A 71 0.07 3.50 7.72
N SER A 72 -0.56 2.41 8.14
CA SER A 72 -2.00 2.32 8.40
C SER A 72 -2.25 1.48 9.63
N LYS A 73 -3.08 1.98 10.54
CA LYS A 73 -3.59 1.22 11.68
C LYS A 73 -4.98 0.69 11.32
N LEU A 74 -5.13 -0.62 11.35
CA LEU A 74 -6.35 -1.31 10.99
C LEU A 74 -7.32 -1.28 12.18
N MET A 75 -8.59 -1.62 11.94
CA MET A 75 -9.65 -1.57 12.96
C MET A 75 -9.39 -2.45 14.18
N ASP A 76 -8.62 -3.52 14.03
CA ASP A 76 -8.20 -4.45 15.08
C ASP A 76 -6.96 -3.96 15.85
N GLY A 77 -6.47 -2.77 15.52
CA GLY A 77 -5.28 -2.16 16.12
C GLY A 77 -3.96 -2.60 15.51
N VAL A 78 -3.96 -3.56 14.58
CA VAL A 78 -2.75 -4.02 13.90
C VAL A 78 -2.21 -2.91 13.00
N VAL A 79 -0.90 -2.67 13.07
CA VAL A 79 -0.22 -1.67 12.25
C VAL A 79 0.41 -2.32 11.04
N TRP A 80 0.17 -1.75 9.87
CA TRP A 80 0.87 -2.03 8.63
C TRP A 80 1.77 -0.84 8.28
N ASP A 81 3.07 -1.06 8.11
CA ASP A 81 4.04 0.01 7.79
C ASP A 81 4.89 -0.26 6.53
N GLY A 82 4.68 -1.40 5.87
CA GLY A 82 5.39 -1.77 4.66
C GLY A 82 6.79 -2.36 4.85
N LYS A 83 7.30 -2.53 6.08
CA LYS A 83 8.69 -2.95 6.32
C LYS A 83 8.90 -4.46 6.33
N ASN A 84 7.99 -5.20 6.96
CA ASN A 84 8.11 -6.66 7.14
C ASN A 84 6.87 -7.43 6.60
N PRO A 85 6.65 -7.46 5.27
CA PRO A 85 5.45 -8.07 4.67
C PRO A 85 5.27 -9.56 4.98
N ALA A 86 6.36 -10.34 5.03
CA ALA A 86 6.29 -11.76 5.34
C ALA A 86 5.82 -12.00 6.78
N GLN A 87 6.47 -11.35 7.75
CA GLN A 87 6.08 -11.41 9.16
C GLN A 87 4.64 -10.93 9.36
N TYR A 88 4.23 -9.86 8.68
CA TYR A 88 2.86 -9.35 8.73
C TYR A 88 1.85 -10.38 8.22
N ALA A 89 2.09 -11.00 7.07
CA ALA A 89 1.22 -12.02 6.50
C ALA A 89 1.08 -13.26 7.42
N ASP A 90 2.18 -13.67 8.05
CA ASP A 90 2.20 -14.87 8.90
C ASP A 90 1.66 -14.63 10.31
N GLY A 91 1.65 -13.37 10.77
CA GLY A 91 1.26 -12.98 12.13
C GLY A 91 -0.24 -13.07 12.42
N PHE A 92 -1.09 -13.30 11.42
CA PHE A 92 -2.53 -13.44 11.63
C PHE A 92 -2.90 -14.79 12.25
N LYS A 93 -3.76 -14.76 13.27
CA LYS A 93 -4.33 -15.96 13.90
C LYS A 93 -5.25 -16.74 12.97
N ILE A 94 -5.99 -16.04 12.11
CA ILE A 94 -6.90 -16.61 11.12
C ILE A 94 -6.30 -16.41 9.73
N LYS A 95 -6.04 -17.53 9.06
CA LYS A 95 -5.45 -17.66 7.72
C LYS A 95 -5.88 -19.01 7.12
N ALA A 96 -5.68 -19.18 5.82
CA ALA A 96 -6.01 -20.42 5.10
C ALA A 96 -5.11 -21.60 5.50
#